data_AF-B0R5C7-F1
#
_entry.id   AF-B0R5C7-F1
#
_cell.length_a   1.000
_cell.length_b   1.000
_cell.length_c   1.000
_cell.angle_alpha   90.00
_cell.angle_beta   90.00
_cell.angle_gamma   90.00
#
_symmetry.space_group_name_H-M   'P 1'
#
loop_
_entity.id
_entity.type
_entity.pdbx_description
1 polymer ?
#
loop_
_entity_poly.entity_id
_entity_poly.type
_entity_poly.pdbx_seq_one_letter_code
_entity_poly.pdbx_strand_id
1 'polypeptide(L)'
;MSRRRSTAVAAVVVVVAASVAVTAAPAAGRIDTGGGVVTVGVSGPGNATVENDTQFIWRNARTDIVATTQDIVFESTSRYDTYRLRLTNDSLSSFQPVFDDAVATTTVTMREREQRAVSLPVPAGEFETGVHELHVGMYDPETRVEERVNETTITVHAIKRNGDRDGDGLRNDEEVRAGTALLTRDTDDDGLSDGVEVRVAGTDPTERDTDGDGVDDAAELRAGSLPEATGSLAERLQGTPASAVDADFDGLPNTAEAELGTSPTERDTDGDGLTDAVEVGVYDSDPTVADTDGDGLTDGIEVRRFGSDPTAVDTDGDGVNDGREVLDGTDPTQHSALETAHASVIRPSGPSADAFATQLGRVLFGPPEGNA
;
A
#
# COMPACT_ATOMS: atom_id res chain seq x y z
N MET A 1 9.97 -61.32 -27.73
CA MET A 1 10.47 -60.46 -26.63
C MET A 1 10.09 -59.02 -26.95
N SER A 2 9.08 -58.48 -26.26
CA SER A 2 8.74 -57.06 -26.32
C SER A 2 8.25 -56.66 -24.94
N ARG A 3 9.03 -55.82 -24.25
CA ARG A 3 8.78 -55.33 -22.90
C ARG A 3 7.85 -54.12 -23.01
N ARG A 4 6.67 -54.18 -22.41
CA ARG A 4 5.92 -52.98 -22.02
C ARG A 4 6.24 -52.71 -20.55
N ARG A 5 7.04 -51.68 -20.28
CA ARG A 5 7.16 -51.07 -18.95
C ARG A 5 6.12 -49.96 -18.90
N SER A 6 5.15 -50.07 -18.00
CA SER A 6 4.24 -48.98 -17.67
C SER A 6 4.99 -48.01 -16.76
N THR A 7 5.32 -46.83 -17.27
CA THR A 7 5.83 -45.72 -16.47
C THR A 7 4.61 -45.08 -15.79
N ALA A 8 4.46 -45.28 -14.49
CA ALA A 8 3.51 -44.52 -13.70
C ALA A 8 4.08 -43.11 -13.52
N VAL A 9 3.42 -42.12 -14.13
CA VAL A 9 3.69 -40.70 -13.87
C VAL A 9 3.01 -40.38 -12.54
N ALA A 10 3.81 -40.21 -11.49
CA ALA A 10 3.31 -39.66 -10.23
C ALA A 10 3.08 -38.17 -10.45
N ALA A 11 1.82 -37.78 -10.65
CA ALA A 11 1.42 -36.39 -10.55
C ALA A 11 1.57 -35.97 -9.09
N VAL A 12 2.64 -35.24 -8.77
CA VAL A 12 2.76 -34.52 -7.51
C VAL A 12 1.79 -33.36 -7.59
N VAL A 13 0.59 -33.55 -7.05
CA VAL A 13 -0.34 -32.45 -6.77
C VAL A 13 0.25 -31.70 -5.59
N VAL A 14 0.97 -30.62 -5.88
CA VAL A 14 1.33 -29.62 -4.88
C VAL A 14 0.01 -28.97 -4.45
N VAL A 15 -0.55 -29.47 -3.35
CA VAL A 15 -1.59 -28.76 -2.62
C VAL A 15 -0.88 -27.57 -1.97
N VAL A 16 -0.94 -26.41 -2.62
CA VAL A 16 -0.64 -25.14 -1.98
C VAL A 16 -1.71 -24.96 -0.92
N ALA A 17 -1.42 -25.42 0.29
CA ALA A 17 -2.19 -25.04 1.46
C ALA A 17 -1.96 -23.54 1.63
N ALA A 18 -2.95 -22.74 1.20
CA ALA A 18 -3.06 -21.36 1.65
C ALA A 18 -3.28 -21.43 3.16
N SER A 19 -2.18 -21.45 3.91
CA SER A 19 -2.16 -21.21 5.33
C SER A 19 -2.72 -19.80 5.52
N VAL A 20 -3.99 -19.70 5.93
CA VAL A 20 -4.54 -18.44 6.43
C VAL A 20 -3.70 -18.10 7.66
N ALA A 21 -2.72 -17.22 7.47
CA ALA A 21 -1.99 -16.62 8.57
C ALA A 21 -3.01 -15.77 9.34
N VAL A 22 -3.58 -16.34 10.40
CA VAL A 22 -4.11 -15.54 11.50
C VAL A 22 -2.86 -14.95 12.14
N THR A 23 -2.46 -13.77 11.67
CA THR A 23 -1.40 -13.00 12.34
C THR A 23 -1.86 -12.79 13.78
N ALA A 24 -0.99 -13.20 14.71
CA ALA A 24 -1.27 -13.10 16.12
C ALA A 24 -1.57 -11.64 16.46
N ALA A 25 -2.75 -11.39 17.04
CA ALA A 25 -3.11 -10.10 17.59
C ALA A 25 -1.98 -9.60 18.51
N PRO A 26 -1.64 -8.30 18.51
CA PRO A 26 -0.69 -7.76 19.45
C PRO A 26 -1.16 -8.10 20.87
N ALA A 27 -0.19 -8.38 21.75
CA ALA A 27 -0.45 -8.82 23.11
C ALA A 27 -1.22 -7.73 23.89
N ALA A 28 -2.55 -7.79 23.82
CA ALA A 28 -3.43 -7.00 24.64
C ALA A 28 -3.14 -7.36 26.09
N GLY A 29 -2.68 -6.36 26.85
CA GLY A 29 -2.50 -6.45 28.29
C GLY A 29 -3.72 -7.11 28.92
N ARG A 30 -3.46 -7.99 29.88
CA ARG A 30 -4.47 -8.74 30.63
C ARG A 30 -5.50 -7.76 31.23
N ILE A 31 -6.64 -7.57 30.56
CA ILE A 31 -7.78 -6.85 31.10
C ILE A 31 -8.74 -7.88 31.70
N ASP A 32 -8.76 -7.86 33.02
CA ASP A 32 -9.70 -8.57 33.89
C ASP A 32 -11.04 -7.82 33.85
N THR A 33 -11.89 -8.08 32.85
CA THR A 33 -13.27 -7.58 32.82
C THR A 33 -14.21 -8.64 32.25
N GLY A 34 -15.44 -8.68 32.76
CA GLY A 34 -16.48 -9.57 32.28
C GLY A 34 -16.68 -9.53 30.76
N GLY A 35 -17.29 -10.58 30.20
CA GLY A 35 -17.45 -10.87 28.78
C GLY A 35 -17.93 -9.73 27.88
N GLY A 36 -17.82 -9.95 26.58
CA GLY A 36 -17.74 -8.90 25.58
C GLY A 36 -16.86 -9.27 24.39
N VAL A 37 -16.47 -8.27 23.61
CA VAL A 37 -15.36 -8.36 22.65
C VAL A 37 -14.05 -8.47 23.42
N VAL A 38 -13.26 -9.52 23.17
CA VAL A 38 -12.01 -9.82 23.87
C VAL A 38 -10.81 -9.40 23.04
N THR A 39 -10.84 -9.68 21.74
CA THR A 39 -9.81 -9.26 20.78
C THR A 39 -10.44 -8.85 19.47
N VAL A 40 -9.75 -7.98 18.73
CA VAL A 40 -10.12 -7.56 17.39
C VAL A 40 -8.91 -7.74 16.49
N GLY A 41 -9.14 -8.19 15.26
CA GLY A 41 -8.11 -8.30 14.23
C GLY A 41 -8.69 -8.04 12.84
N VAL A 42 -7.84 -8.09 11.83
CA VAL A 42 -8.22 -7.90 10.43
C VAL A 42 -7.99 -9.17 9.65
N SER A 43 -8.88 -9.46 8.71
CA SER A 43 -8.77 -10.60 7.81
C SER A 43 -9.38 -10.31 6.43
N GLY A 44 -9.27 -11.28 5.53
CA GLY A 44 -9.81 -11.17 4.18
C GLY A 44 -8.86 -10.41 3.24
N PRO A 45 -9.33 -10.09 2.02
CA PRO A 45 -8.49 -9.54 0.96
C PRO A 45 -8.00 -8.10 1.21
N GLY A 46 -8.60 -7.40 2.17
CA GLY A 46 -8.16 -6.09 2.63
C GLY A 46 -7.04 -6.12 3.66
N ASN A 47 -6.75 -7.26 4.30
CA ASN A 47 -5.60 -7.39 5.18
C ASN A 47 -4.31 -7.33 4.36
N ALA A 48 -3.49 -6.29 4.53
CA ALA A 48 -2.23 -6.12 3.81
C ALA A 48 -1.10 -6.84 4.53
N THR A 49 -0.66 -6.30 5.66
CA THR A 49 0.37 -6.88 6.52
C THR A 49 0.28 -6.29 7.93
N VAL A 50 1.07 -6.83 8.86
CA VAL A 50 1.29 -6.26 10.19
C VAL A 50 2.78 -6.03 10.36
N GLU A 51 3.17 -4.80 10.64
CA GLU A 51 4.57 -4.42 10.80
C GLU A 51 4.71 -3.51 12.02
N ASN A 52 5.64 -3.82 12.93
CA ASN A 52 5.88 -3.03 14.15
C ASN A 52 4.59 -2.70 14.94
N ASP A 53 3.75 -3.71 15.19
CA ASP A 53 2.42 -3.60 15.82
C ASP A 53 1.39 -2.73 15.07
N THR A 54 1.71 -2.28 13.85
CA THR A 54 0.84 -1.49 12.97
C THR A 54 0.13 -2.41 11.99
N GLN A 55 -1.20 -2.38 12.00
CA GLN A 55 -2.03 -3.15 11.07
C GLN A 55 -2.27 -2.35 9.78
N PHE A 56 -1.75 -2.83 8.66
CA PHE A 56 -1.99 -2.23 7.34
C PHE A 56 -3.15 -2.91 6.62
N ILE A 57 -3.95 -2.10 5.91
CA ILE A 57 -5.05 -2.57 5.07
C ILE A 57 -5.04 -1.89 3.70
N TRP A 58 -5.59 -2.55 2.69
CA TRP A 58 -5.74 -1.97 1.36
C TRP A 58 -7.00 -1.11 1.27
N ARG A 59 -6.85 0.19 0.94
CA ARG A 59 -7.98 1.14 0.85
C ARG A 59 -9.14 0.64 -0.03
N ASN A 60 -8.81 0.04 -1.17
CA ASN A 60 -9.76 -0.35 -2.21
C ASN A 60 -10.12 -1.85 -2.15
N ALA A 61 -10.03 -2.47 -0.98
CA ALA A 61 -10.37 -3.87 -0.80
C ALA A 61 -11.35 -4.09 0.35
N ARG A 62 -12.21 -5.08 0.17
CA ARG A 62 -13.13 -5.54 1.21
C ARG A 62 -12.33 -6.05 2.42
N THR A 63 -12.61 -5.50 3.58
CA THR A 63 -11.86 -5.78 4.81
C THR A 63 -12.78 -6.45 5.82
N ASP A 64 -12.39 -7.60 6.37
CA ASP A 64 -13.19 -8.27 7.40
C ASP A 64 -12.57 -7.97 8.78
N ILE A 65 -13.24 -7.15 9.59
CA ILE A 65 -12.85 -6.95 10.99
C ILE A 65 -13.38 -8.13 11.81
N VAL A 66 -12.48 -8.89 12.43
CA VAL A 66 -12.84 -10.09 13.17
C VAL A 66 -12.78 -9.82 14.66
N ALA A 67 -13.93 -9.90 15.32
CA ALA A 67 -14.08 -9.75 16.76
C ALA A 67 -14.18 -11.12 17.42
N THR A 68 -13.28 -11.43 18.36
CA THR A 68 -13.45 -12.59 19.24
C THR A 68 -14.33 -12.18 20.40
N THR A 69 -15.53 -12.73 20.46
CA THR A 69 -16.51 -12.44 21.50
C THR A 69 -16.53 -13.55 22.55
N GLN A 70 -16.85 -13.19 23.79
CA GLN A 70 -17.01 -14.11 24.90
C GLN A 70 -18.27 -13.77 25.68
N ASP A 71 -19.15 -14.75 25.83
CA ASP A 71 -20.26 -14.67 26.77
C ASP A 71 -19.78 -15.06 28.18
N ILE A 72 -20.27 -14.36 29.21
CA ILE A 72 -20.01 -14.70 30.62
C ILE A 72 -21.28 -14.80 31.46
N VAL A 73 -22.49 -14.73 30.90
CA VAL A 73 -23.70 -14.70 31.72
C VAL A 73 -23.74 -15.94 32.63
N PHE A 74 -23.77 -15.70 33.95
CA PHE A 74 -23.77 -16.76 34.95
C PHE A 74 -25.18 -17.28 35.28
N GLU A 75 -26.24 -16.62 34.83
CA GLU A 75 -27.63 -16.95 35.18
C GLU A 75 -28.63 -16.53 34.08
N SER A 76 -28.44 -17.01 32.85
CA SER A 76 -29.44 -16.83 31.79
C SER A 76 -30.55 -17.88 31.97
N THR A 77 -31.82 -17.48 31.88
CA THR A 77 -32.92 -18.47 31.82
C THR A 77 -32.96 -19.20 30.47
N SER A 78 -32.25 -18.69 29.46
CA SER A 78 -32.02 -19.30 28.16
C SER A 78 -30.62 -19.92 28.11
N ARG A 79 -30.47 -21.05 27.42
CA ARG A 79 -29.13 -21.63 27.15
C ARG A 79 -28.28 -20.81 26.17
N TYR A 80 -28.82 -19.67 25.72
CA TYR A 80 -28.30 -18.86 24.63
C TYR A 80 -28.68 -17.41 24.85
N ASP A 81 -27.73 -16.51 24.62
CA ASP A 81 -27.94 -15.06 24.61
C ASP A 81 -27.58 -14.54 23.21
N THR A 82 -28.26 -13.48 22.76
CA THR A 82 -28.04 -12.88 21.45
C THR A 82 -27.55 -11.46 21.62
N TYR A 83 -26.39 -11.15 21.05
CA TYR A 83 -25.76 -9.84 21.10
C TYR A 83 -25.71 -9.20 19.72
N ARG A 84 -25.68 -7.87 19.70
CA ARG A 84 -25.39 -7.09 18.49
C ARG A 84 -23.98 -6.56 18.56
N LEU A 85 -23.20 -6.77 17.51
CA LEU A 85 -21.88 -6.17 17.34
C LEU A 85 -22.00 -5.01 16.35
N ARG A 86 -21.34 -3.89 16.67
CA ARG A 86 -21.21 -2.73 15.80
C ARG A 86 -19.74 -2.37 15.64
N LEU A 87 -19.37 -2.06 14.41
CA LEU A 87 -18.12 -1.43 14.04
C LEU A 87 -18.42 0.04 13.73
N THR A 88 -17.77 0.97 14.41
CA THR A 88 -17.95 2.42 14.22
C THR A 88 -16.59 3.12 14.13
N ASN A 89 -16.57 4.29 13.51
CA ASN A 89 -15.40 5.19 13.52
C ASN A 89 -15.35 6.11 14.75
N ASP A 90 -16.40 6.06 15.59
CA ASP A 90 -16.52 6.86 16.81
C ASP A 90 -16.88 5.96 18.02
N SER A 91 -16.47 6.37 19.23
CA SER A 91 -16.87 5.72 20.49
C SER A 91 -18.21 6.27 21.01
N LEU A 92 -19.31 5.89 20.37
CA LEU A 92 -20.64 6.21 20.90
C LEU A 92 -21.03 5.22 22.01
N SER A 93 -21.42 5.75 23.18
CA SER A 93 -21.74 4.95 24.37
C SER A 93 -23.10 4.23 24.32
N SER A 94 -23.97 4.54 23.36
CA SER A 94 -25.33 3.99 23.24
C SER A 94 -25.74 3.78 21.78
N PHE A 95 -26.50 2.72 21.50
CA PHE A 95 -27.08 2.47 20.18
C PHE A 95 -28.10 3.55 19.78
N GLN A 96 -27.96 4.12 18.58
CA GLN A 96 -28.91 5.09 18.03
C GLN A 96 -29.48 4.60 16.69
N PRO A 97 -30.66 3.93 16.67
CA PRO A 97 -31.21 3.33 15.45
C PRO A 97 -31.63 4.35 14.36
N VAL A 98 -31.67 5.65 14.68
CA VAL A 98 -32.10 6.72 13.78
C VAL A 98 -30.92 7.40 13.07
N PHE A 99 -29.71 7.26 13.62
CA PHE A 99 -28.47 7.87 13.14
C PHE A 99 -27.34 6.83 13.17
N ASP A 100 -27.64 5.59 12.76
CA ASP A 100 -26.67 4.49 12.82
C ASP A 100 -25.57 4.73 11.78
N ASP A 101 -24.45 5.23 12.26
CA ASP A 101 -23.19 5.51 11.57
C ASP A 101 -22.24 4.31 11.57
N ALA A 102 -22.74 3.12 11.91
CA ALA A 102 -21.93 1.92 11.93
C ALA A 102 -21.46 1.53 10.53
N VAL A 103 -20.14 1.39 10.41
CA VAL A 103 -19.44 0.84 9.24
C VAL A 103 -19.90 -0.58 8.94
N ALA A 104 -20.12 -1.38 10.00
CA ALA A 104 -20.67 -2.72 9.88
C ALA A 104 -21.43 -3.10 11.15
N THR A 105 -22.51 -3.88 10.99
CA THR A 105 -23.29 -4.42 12.11
C THR A 105 -23.62 -5.88 11.87
N THR A 106 -23.56 -6.70 12.93
CA THR A 106 -23.98 -8.10 12.87
C THR A 106 -24.56 -8.55 14.21
N THR A 107 -25.23 -9.70 14.20
CA THR A 107 -25.79 -10.31 15.40
C THR A 107 -25.14 -11.67 15.64
N VAL A 108 -24.77 -11.95 16.88
CA VAL A 108 -24.24 -13.25 17.28
C VAL A 108 -25.11 -13.84 18.38
N THR A 109 -25.53 -15.09 18.19
CA THR A 109 -26.13 -15.88 19.26
C THR A 109 -25.07 -16.84 19.78
N MET A 110 -24.87 -16.83 21.10
CA MET A 110 -23.83 -17.57 21.80
C MET A 110 -24.44 -18.39 22.92
N ARG A 111 -23.85 -19.54 23.21
CA ARG A 111 -24.14 -20.31 24.43
C ARG A 111 -23.41 -19.69 25.62
N GLU A 112 -23.91 -20.01 26.80
CA GLU A 112 -23.22 -19.66 28.06
C GLU A 112 -21.74 -20.07 28.00
N ARG A 113 -20.86 -19.09 28.27
CA ARG A 113 -19.39 -19.25 28.27
C ARG A 113 -18.77 -19.67 26.93
N GLU A 114 -19.51 -19.51 25.83
CA GLU A 114 -18.95 -19.70 24.50
C GLU A 114 -18.00 -18.54 24.17
N GLN A 115 -16.94 -18.86 23.44
CA GLN A 115 -16.13 -17.89 22.72
C GLN A 115 -16.34 -18.09 21.22
N ARG A 116 -16.55 -16.99 20.48
CA ARG A 116 -16.83 -17.06 19.06
C ARG A 116 -16.21 -15.89 18.30
N ALA A 117 -15.49 -16.22 17.22
CA ALA A 117 -15.05 -15.23 16.24
C ALA A 117 -16.23 -14.82 15.35
N VAL A 118 -16.43 -13.52 15.22
CA VAL A 118 -17.50 -12.90 14.44
C VAL A 118 -16.88 -11.92 13.45
N SER A 119 -17.19 -12.07 12.17
CA SER A 119 -16.72 -11.16 11.13
C SER A 119 -17.70 -10.00 10.94
N LEU A 120 -17.15 -8.79 10.90
CA LEU A 120 -17.79 -7.52 10.57
C LEU A 120 -17.24 -7.07 9.21
N PRO A 121 -17.96 -7.36 8.11
CA PRO A 121 -17.47 -7.11 6.77
C PRO A 121 -17.58 -5.62 6.41
N VAL A 122 -16.45 -5.01 6.08
CA VAL A 122 -16.35 -3.63 5.63
C VAL A 122 -16.24 -3.60 4.09
N PRO A 123 -17.12 -2.87 3.39
CA PRO A 123 -17.03 -2.68 1.93
C PRO A 123 -15.70 -2.09 1.49
N ALA A 124 -15.32 -2.34 0.23
CA ALA A 124 -14.16 -1.66 -0.38
C ALA A 124 -14.46 -0.16 -0.54
N GLY A 125 -13.44 0.69 -0.32
CA GLY A 125 -13.57 2.15 -0.46
C GLY A 125 -14.14 2.86 0.78
N GLU A 126 -14.42 2.15 1.87
CA GLU A 126 -14.87 2.78 3.12
C GLU A 126 -13.76 3.57 3.82
N PHE A 127 -12.51 3.14 3.64
CA PHE A 127 -11.35 3.76 4.28
C PHE A 127 -10.54 4.56 3.27
N GLU A 128 -10.48 5.87 3.47
CA GLU A 128 -9.51 6.74 2.79
C GLU A 128 -8.08 6.42 3.24
N THR A 129 -7.07 6.79 2.44
CA THR A 129 -5.67 6.61 2.85
C THR A 129 -5.37 7.36 4.14
N GLY A 130 -4.83 6.68 5.14
CA GLY A 130 -4.56 7.26 6.45
C GLY A 130 -4.75 6.30 7.61
N VAL A 131 -4.79 6.86 8.82
CA VAL A 131 -4.95 6.11 10.07
C VAL A 131 -6.40 6.19 10.51
N HIS A 132 -7.00 5.04 10.81
CA HIS A 132 -8.38 4.92 11.28
C HIS A 132 -8.41 4.17 12.60
N GLU A 133 -9.04 4.75 13.62
CA GLU A 133 -9.35 4.08 14.88
C GLU A 133 -10.78 3.53 14.80
N LEU A 134 -10.91 2.22 14.86
CA LEU A 134 -12.20 1.54 14.77
C LEU A 134 -12.62 1.02 16.14
N HIS A 135 -13.88 1.26 16.48
CA HIS A 135 -14.49 0.82 17.72
C HIS A 135 -15.39 -0.37 17.45
N VAL A 136 -15.10 -1.51 18.10
CA VAL A 136 -15.94 -2.71 18.07
C VAL A 136 -16.70 -2.81 19.38
N GLY A 137 -17.97 -2.39 19.35
CA GLY A 137 -18.87 -2.45 20.49
C GLY A 137 -19.77 -3.70 20.44
N MET A 138 -19.97 -4.34 21.59
CA MET A 138 -20.99 -5.38 21.78
C MET A 138 -22.13 -4.83 22.62
N TYR A 139 -23.37 -5.05 22.19
CA TYR A 139 -24.59 -4.49 22.77
C TYR A 139 -25.60 -5.59 23.09
N ASP A 140 -26.30 -5.44 24.21
CA ASP A 140 -27.37 -6.34 24.64
C ASP A 140 -28.75 -5.83 24.12
N PRO A 141 -29.34 -6.49 23.10
CA PRO A 141 -30.59 -6.07 22.50
C PRO A 141 -31.82 -6.28 23.40
N GLU A 142 -31.70 -7.02 24.50
CA GLU A 142 -32.82 -7.25 25.42
C GLU A 142 -33.07 -6.04 26.33
N THR A 143 -32.10 -5.14 26.43
CA THR A 143 -32.24 -3.89 27.18
C THR A 143 -33.01 -2.85 26.37
N ARG A 144 -33.79 -1.98 27.06
CA ARG A 144 -34.65 -0.98 26.39
C ARG A 144 -33.90 0.06 25.55
N VAL A 145 -32.60 0.22 25.78
CA VAL A 145 -31.73 1.20 25.13
C VAL A 145 -30.56 0.54 24.40
N GLU A 146 -30.57 -0.79 24.28
CA GLU A 146 -29.44 -1.59 23.80
C GLU A 146 -28.11 -1.15 24.42
N GLU A 147 -27.95 -1.41 25.71
CA GLU A 147 -26.78 -1.03 26.50
C GLU A 147 -25.51 -1.73 25.98
N ARG A 148 -24.42 -0.96 25.88
CA ARG A 148 -23.10 -1.46 25.47
C ARG A 148 -22.52 -2.32 26.59
N VAL A 149 -22.32 -3.61 26.31
CA VAL A 149 -21.67 -4.57 27.21
C VAL A 149 -20.20 -4.19 27.38
N ASN A 150 -19.49 -4.02 26.27
CA ASN A 150 -18.12 -3.51 26.24
C ASN A 150 -17.74 -2.98 24.84
N GLU A 151 -16.52 -2.46 24.74
CA GLU A 151 -15.91 -2.00 23.50
C GLU A 151 -14.44 -2.42 23.46
N THR A 152 -13.93 -2.70 22.28
CA THR A 152 -12.49 -2.86 21.99
C THR A 152 -12.15 -2.09 20.74
N THR A 153 -10.97 -1.48 20.70
CA THR A 153 -10.51 -0.70 19.55
C THR A 153 -9.48 -1.46 18.73
N ILE A 154 -9.41 -1.12 17.44
CA ILE A 154 -8.31 -1.50 16.56
C ILE A 154 -7.92 -0.29 15.71
N THR A 155 -6.63 -0.01 15.62
CA THR A 155 -6.10 1.01 14.72
C THR A 155 -5.65 0.33 13.43
N VAL A 156 -6.11 0.82 12.29
CA VAL A 156 -5.74 0.32 10.96
C VAL A 156 -5.16 1.45 10.12
N HIS A 157 -4.16 1.13 9.32
CA HIS A 157 -3.50 2.06 8.40
C HIS A 157 -3.89 1.68 6.97
N ALA A 158 -4.77 2.47 6.37
CA ALA A 158 -5.23 2.25 5.01
C ALA A 158 -4.21 2.83 4.01
N ILE A 159 -3.71 1.97 3.11
CA ILE A 159 -2.69 2.31 2.12
C ILE A 159 -3.14 1.96 0.70
N LYS A 160 -2.56 2.66 -0.29
CA LYS A 160 -2.75 2.37 -1.72
C LYS A 160 -1.86 1.18 -2.11
N ARG A 161 -2.35 0.28 -2.97
CA ARG A 161 -1.54 -0.85 -3.50
C ARG A 161 -0.37 -0.35 -4.35
N ASN A 162 -0.65 0.62 -5.22
CA ASN A 162 0.31 1.23 -6.14
C ASN A 162 1.11 2.40 -5.54
N GLY A 163 0.96 2.67 -4.25
CA GLY A 163 1.82 3.65 -3.59
C GLY A 163 3.18 3.04 -3.25
N ASP A 164 4.14 3.89 -2.93
CA ASP A 164 5.46 3.55 -2.40
C ASP A 164 5.58 4.29 -1.07
N ARG A 165 5.55 3.55 0.05
CA ARG A 165 5.31 4.15 1.37
C ARG A 165 6.58 4.69 2.02
N ASP A 166 7.70 4.04 1.82
CA ASP A 166 8.99 4.46 2.35
C ASP A 166 9.87 5.16 1.29
N GLY A 167 9.46 5.14 0.02
CA GLY A 167 10.07 5.88 -1.07
C GLY A 167 11.36 5.22 -1.54
N ASP A 168 11.36 3.90 -1.62
CA ASP A 168 12.50 3.07 -2.00
C ASP A 168 12.44 2.58 -3.46
N GLY A 169 11.33 2.84 -4.15
CA GLY A 169 11.08 2.45 -5.53
C GLY A 169 10.32 1.13 -5.69
N LEU A 170 9.94 0.45 -4.60
CA LEU A 170 9.09 -0.74 -4.61
C LEU A 170 7.65 -0.36 -4.25
N ARG A 171 6.67 -0.91 -4.97
CA ARG A 171 5.25 -0.63 -4.66
C ARG A 171 4.84 -1.38 -3.41
N ASN A 172 3.96 -0.81 -2.58
CA ASN A 172 3.41 -1.44 -1.37
C ASN A 172 2.91 -2.88 -1.61
N ASP A 173 2.24 -3.14 -2.74
CA ASP A 173 1.75 -4.49 -3.06
C ASP A 173 2.85 -5.46 -3.53
N GLU A 174 3.95 -4.93 -4.07
CA GLU A 174 5.19 -5.66 -4.35
C GLU A 174 5.95 -5.94 -3.08
N GLU A 175 6.08 -4.98 -2.17
CA GLU A 175 6.73 -5.16 -0.88
C GLU A 175 6.08 -6.28 -0.07
N VAL A 176 4.75 -6.22 0.09
CA VAL A 176 3.99 -7.27 0.81
C VAL A 176 4.14 -8.65 0.15
N ARG A 177 4.38 -8.70 -1.17
CA ARG A 177 4.56 -9.95 -1.92
C ARG A 177 6.00 -10.47 -1.83
N ALA A 178 6.98 -9.58 -1.84
CA ALA A 178 8.39 -9.87 -1.66
C ALA A 178 8.73 -10.20 -0.19
N GLY A 179 7.90 -9.74 0.74
CA GLY A 179 8.13 -9.90 2.18
C GLY A 179 8.99 -8.79 2.78
N THR A 180 9.15 -7.68 2.06
CA THR A 180 9.89 -6.50 2.48
C THR A 180 9.02 -5.57 3.33
N ALA A 181 9.65 -4.60 3.99
CA ALA A 181 9.03 -3.77 5.01
C ALA A 181 8.51 -2.43 4.46
N LEU A 182 7.23 -2.14 4.70
CA LEU A 182 6.52 -0.95 4.18
C LEU A 182 6.99 0.39 4.77
N LEU A 183 7.89 0.34 5.75
CA LEU A 183 8.36 1.51 6.49
C LEU A 183 9.88 1.67 6.43
N THR A 184 10.61 0.73 5.81
CA THR A 184 12.07 0.72 5.81
C THR A 184 12.57 0.42 4.42
N ARG A 185 13.26 1.40 3.84
CA ARG A 185 13.75 1.31 2.45
C ARG A 185 14.71 0.16 2.17
N ASP A 186 15.32 -0.38 3.22
CA ASP A 186 16.39 -1.39 3.18
C ASP A 186 16.01 -2.40 4.27
N THR A 187 15.39 -3.50 3.87
CA THR A 187 14.76 -4.46 4.78
C THR A 187 15.79 -5.31 5.52
N ASP A 188 16.94 -5.58 4.92
CA ASP A 188 17.98 -6.46 5.46
C ASP A 188 19.25 -5.73 5.95
N ASP A 189 19.25 -4.40 5.85
CA ASP A 189 20.31 -3.48 6.26
C ASP A 189 21.66 -3.79 5.57
N ASP A 190 21.64 -4.21 4.31
CA ASP A 190 22.84 -4.47 3.51
C ASP A 190 23.41 -3.19 2.87
N GLY A 191 22.56 -2.17 2.71
CA GLY A 191 22.88 -0.88 2.13
C GLY A 191 22.46 -0.70 0.67
N LEU A 192 21.68 -1.62 0.10
CA LEU A 192 20.80 -1.45 -1.05
C LEU A 192 19.36 -1.24 -0.55
N SER A 193 18.55 -0.55 -1.35
CA SER A 193 17.13 -0.44 -1.03
C SER A 193 16.33 -1.55 -1.71
N ASP A 194 15.23 -1.98 -1.13
CA ASP A 194 14.47 -3.15 -1.61
C ASP A 194 14.02 -2.95 -3.07
N GLY A 195 13.61 -1.72 -3.41
CA GLY A 195 13.30 -1.33 -4.79
C GLY A 195 14.48 -1.48 -5.74
N VAL A 196 15.69 -1.09 -5.36
CA VAL A 196 16.91 -1.26 -6.17
C VAL A 196 17.26 -2.73 -6.33
N GLU A 197 17.12 -3.51 -5.27
CA GLU A 197 17.40 -4.94 -5.29
C GLU A 197 16.49 -5.69 -6.25
N VAL A 198 15.19 -5.44 -6.16
CA VAL A 198 14.19 -6.10 -7.02
C VAL A 198 14.26 -5.61 -8.47
N ARG A 199 14.47 -4.31 -8.71
CA ARG A 199 14.37 -3.71 -10.05
C ARG A 199 15.68 -3.72 -10.82
N VAL A 200 16.82 -3.60 -10.13
CA VAL A 200 18.14 -3.37 -10.73
C VAL A 200 19.10 -4.52 -10.46
N ALA A 201 19.34 -4.84 -9.18
CA ALA A 201 20.38 -5.79 -8.80
C ALA A 201 19.99 -7.24 -9.10
N GLY A 202 18.70 -7.57 -8.94
CA GLY A 202 18.19 -8.93 -8.99
C GLY A 202 18.56 -9.76 -7.74
N THR A 203 18.82 -9.12 -6.61
CA THR A 203 19.12 -9.74 -5.31
C THR A 203 17.83 -10.02 -4.53
N ASP A 204 17.93 -10.81 -3.46
CA ASP A 204 16.82 -11.02 -2.53
C ASP A 204 16.82 -9.89 -1.48
N PRO A 205 15.82 -8.98 -1.50
CA PRO A 205 15.78 -7.81 -0.62
C PRO A 205 15.55 -8.14 0.87
N THR A 206 15.49 -9.43 1.20
CA THR A 206 15.34 -9.90 2.58
C THR A 206 16.58 -10.65 3.08
N GLU A 207 17.61 -10.78 2.25
CA GLU A 207 18.85 -11.50 2.56
C GLU A 207 20.09 -10.66 2.26
N ARG A 208 20.76 -10.25 3.34
CA ARG A 208 21.96 -9.39 3.32
C ARG A 208 23.15 -9.89 2.46
N ASP A 209 23.07 -11.11 1.94
CA ASP A 209 24.09 -11.85 1.18
C ASP A 209 23.31 -12.95 0.43
N THR A 210 22.78 -12.60 -0.75
CA THR A 210 21.85 -13.44 -1.52
C THR A 210 22.47 -14.79 -1.91
N ASP A 211 23.77 -14.83 -2.19
CA ASP A 211 24.46 -16.04 -2.65
C ASP A 211 25.19 -16.82 -1.53
N GLY A 212 25.30 -16.21 -0.35
CA GLY A 212 25.82 -16.79 0.87
C GLY A 212 27.34 -16.97 0.87
N ASP A 213 28.08 -16.21 0.07
CA ASP A 213 29.54 -16.32 -0.04
C ASP A 213 30.31 -15.56 1.07
N GLY A 214 29.59 -14.73 1.84
CA GLY A 214 30.08 -13.95 2.96
C GLY A 214 30.38 -12.49 2.63
N VAL A 215 29.99 -11.99 1.46
CA VAL A 215 30.01 -10.59 1.05
C VAL A 215 28.57 -10.10 0.91
N ASP A 216 28.26 -8.90 1.41
CA ASP A 216 26.90 -8.35 1.21
C ASP A 216 26.68 -7.87 -0.22
N ASP A 217 25.44 -7.95 -0.69
CA ASP A 217 25.07 -7.68 -2.08
C ASP A 217 25.44 -6.24 -2.48
N ALA A 218 25.23 -5.30 -1.55
CA ALA A 218 25.67 -3.93 -1.68
C ALA A 218 27.20 -3.81 -1.88
N ALA A 219 28.03 -4.54 -1.12
CA ALA A 219 29.48 -4.55 -1.30
C ALA A 219 29.89 -5.22 -2.59
N GLU A 220 29.15 -6.22 -3.03
CA GLU A 220 29.39 -6.86 -4.32
C GLU A 220 29.15 -5.91 -5.48
N LEU A 221 28.00 -5.22 -5.49
CA LEU A 221 27.72 -4.17 -6.46
C LEU A 221 28.77 -3.06 -6.41
N ARG A 222 29.25 -2.66 -5.23
CA ARG A 222 30.35 -1.67 -5.09
C ARG A 222 31.71 -2.19 -5.54
N ALA A 223 31.95 -3.49 -5.45
CA ALA A 223 33.17 -4.15 -5.90
C ALA A 223 33.12 -4.51 -7.40
N GLY A 224 31.93 -4.52 -7.99
CA GLY A 224 31.67 -5.03 -9.33
C GLY A 224 31.78 -6.56 -9.39
N SER A 225 31.63 -7.24 -8.24
CA SER A 225 31.23 -8.65 -8.24
C SER A 225 29.72 -8.72 -8.43
N LEU A 226 29.23 -9.90 -8.80
CA LEU A 226 27.82 -10.09 -9.09
C LEU A 226 27.25 -10.97 -8.00
N PRO A 227 26.14 -10.56 -7.37
CA PRO A 227 25.38 -11.35 -6.38
C PRO A 227 24.77 -12.66 -6.89
N GLU A 228 25.23 -13.13 -8.05
CA GLU A 228 24.64 -14.20 -8.82
C GLU A 228 25.76 -15.09 -9.37
N ALA A 229 26.20 -16.05 -8.56
CA ALA A 229 26.96 -17.19 -9.05
C ALA A 229 26.12 -18.13 -9.96
N THR A 230 24.87 -17.79 -10.32
CA THR A 230 24.06 -18.55 -11.29
C THR A 230 23.36 -17.74 -12.39
N GLY A 231 24.03 -16.72 -12.92
CA GLY A 231 23.98 -16.40 -14.36
C GLY A 231 22.76 -15.65 -14.89
N SER A 232 22.96 -14.39 -15.26
CA SER A 232 22.79 -13.87 -16.64
C SER A 232 22.94 -12.34 -16.79
N LEU A 233 23.58 -11.66 -15.83
CA LEU A 233 24.15 -10.32 -16.06
C LEU A 233 25.68 -10.32 -16.26
N ALA A 234 26.38 -11.31 -15.67
CA ALA A 234 27.82 -11.54 -15.82
C ALA A 234 28.30 -11.77 -17.25
N GLU A 235 27.46 -12.41 -18.07
CA GLU A 235 27.77 -12.63 -19.49
C GLU A 235 27.57 -11.36 -20.33
N ARG A 236 26.79 -10.37 -19.84
CA ARG A 236 26.51 -9.11 -20.55
C ARG A 236 27.50 -7.99 -20.21
N LEU A 237 28.09 -7.99 -19.01
CA LEU A 237 28.97 -6.91 -18.53
C LEU A 237 30.40 -7.42 -18.27
N GLN A 238 31.21 -7.46 -19.34
CA GLN A 238 32.64 -7.78 -19.26
C GLN A 238 33.45 -6.61 -18.67
N GLY A 239 33.68 -6.64 -17.35
CA GLY A 239 34.95 -6.20 -16.75
C GLY A 239 35.22 -4.70 -16.60
N THR A 240 34.35 -3.95 -15.91
CA THR A 240 34.64 -2.57 -15.45
C THR A 240 34.40 -2.42 -13.95
N PRO A 241 35.29 -1.73 -13.21
CA PRO A 241 35.18 -1.57 -11.75
C PRO A 241 33.99 -0.68 -11.36
N ALA A 242 33.25 -1.10 -10.35
CA ALA A 242 31.93 -0.57 -9.97
C ALA A 242 31.84 0.89 -9.53
N SER A 243 32.91 1.53 -9.04
CA SER A 243 32.90 2.99 -8.82
C SER A 243 32.81 3.81 -10.12
N ALA A 244 32.95 3.16 -11.27
CA ALA A 244 32.70 3.74 -12.59
C ALA A 244 31.34 3.31 -13.17
N VAL A 245 30.52 2.56 -12.42
CA VAL A 245 29.30 1.93 -12.91
C VAL A 245 28.05 2.70 -12.52
N ASP A 246 27.96 3.32 -11.33
CA ASP A 246 26.85 4.20 -10.88
C ASP A 246 27.48 5.24 -9.93
N ALA A 247 27.54 6.50 -10.35
CA ALA A 247 28.36 7.52 -9.67
C ALA A 247 27.58 8.45 -8.73
N ASP A 248 26.25 8.50 -8.81
CA ASP A 248 25.40 9.21 -7.84
C ASP A 248 24.59 8.29 -6.93
N PHE A 249 24.64 6.98 -7.16
CA PHE A 249 23.97 5.96 -6.37
C PHE A 249 22.46 6.18 -6.33
N ASP A 250 21.87 6.44 -7.49
CA ASP A 250 20.42 6.46 -7.66
C ASP A 250 19.86 5.08 -8.06
N GLY A 251 20.72 4.13 -8.44
CA GLY A 251 20.36 2.80 -8.89
C GLY A 251 20.40 2.63 -10.41
N LEU A 252 20.69 3.67 -11.18
CA LEU A 252 20.86 3.62 -12.62
C LEU A 252 22.36 3.68 -12.94
N PRO A 253 22.95 2.68 -13.59
CA PRO A 253 24.37 2.72 -13.87
C PRO A 253 24.71 3.79 -14.93
N ASN A 254 25.77 4.56 -14.75
CA ASN A 254 26.44 5.49 -15.69
C ASN A 254 26.36 5.11 -17.17
N THR A 255 26.45 3.82 -17.49
CA THR A 255 26.31 3.34 -18.88
C THR A 255 24.88 3.40 -19.38
N ALA A 256 23.90 3.03 -18.55
CA ALA A 256 22.47 3.20 -18.84
C ALA A 256 22.09 4.67 -18.82
N GLU A 257 22.62 5.45 -17.88
CA GLU A 257 22.40 6.90 -17.83
C GLU A 257 22.87 7.59 -19.11
N ALA A 258 24.05 7.22 -19.62
CA ALA A 258 24.54 7.73 -20.90
C ALA A 258 23.66 7.34 -22.11
N GLU A 259 22.93 6.21 -22.04
CA GLU A 259 21.98 5.79 -23.08
C GLU A 259 20.64 6.51 -22.96
N LEU A 260 20.21 6.82 -21.73
CA LEU A 260 18.96 7.51 -21.40
C LEU A 260 19.10 9.04 -21.47
N GLY A 261 20.33 9.56 -21.46
CA GLY A 261 20.60 11.00 -21.48
C GLY A 261 20.59 11.64 -20.10
N THR A 262 20.58 10.84 -19.04
CA THR A 262 20.62 11.29 -17.65
C THR A 262 22.05 11.58 -17.19
N SER A 263 22.17 12.21 -16.02
CA SER A 263 23.43 12.71 -15.48
C SER A 263 24.04 11.70 -14.49
N PRO A 264 25.23 11.13 -14.80
CA PRO A 264 25.93 10.15 -13.93
C PRO A 264 26.37 10.63 -12.55
N THR A 265 25.99 11.83 -12.17
CA THR A 265 26.40 12.47 -10.92
C THR A 265 25.26 13.21 -10.25
N GLU A 266 24.06 13.17 -10.82
CA GLU A 266 22.86 13.79 -10.28
C GLU A 266 21.74 12.76 -10.29
N ARG A 267 21.36 12.27 -9.10
CA ARG A 267 20.34 11.22 -8.96
C ARG A 267 18.97 11.51 -9.60
N ASP A 268 18.73 12.76 -9.94
CA ASP A 268 17.44 13.33 -10.36
C ASP A 268 17.81 14.40 -11.40
N THR A 269 17.87 13.98 -12.66
CA THR A 269 18.46 14.75 -13.76
C THR A 269 17.62 15.97 -14.12
N ASP A 270 16.29 15.87 -14.04
CA ASP A 270 15.39 16.97 -14.38
C ASP A 270 14.90 17.78 -13.16
N GLY A 271 15.17 17.29 -11.96
CA GLY A 271 14.95 17.97 -10.69
C GLY A 271 13.49 18.00 -10.26
N ASP A 272 12.67 17.07 -10.73
CA ASP A 272 11.25 17.00 -10.45
C ASP A 272 10.93 16.31 -9.10
N GLY A 273 11.95 15.64 -8.56
CA GLY A 273 11.97 14.99 -7.28
C GLY A 273 11.97 13.47 -7.34
N LEU A 274 11.72 12.81 -8.47
CA LEU A 274 11.97 11.38 -8.65
C LEU A 274 13.45 11.15 -8.99
N THR A 275 13.96 9.94 -8.76
CA THR A 275 15.32 9.62 -9.20
C THR A 275 15.29 8.98 -10.58
N ASP A 276 16.34 9.14 -11.37
CA ASP A 276 16.36 8.65 -12.76
C ASP A 276 16.07 7.15 -12.84
N ALA A 277 16.64 6.38 -11.91
CA ALA A 277 16.35 4.95 -11.77
C ALA A 277 14.88 4.63 -11.47
N VAL A 278 14.19 5.47 -10.68
CA VAL A 278 12.79 5.28 -10.28
C VAL A 278 11.86 5.61 -11.44
N GLU A 279 12.13 6.68 -12.17
CA GLU A 279 11.35 7.08 -13.34
C GLU A 279 11.37 5.98 -14.41
N VAL A 280 12.57 5.52 -14.77
CA VAL A 280 12.77 4.47 -15.77
C VAL A 280 12.29 3.11 -15.26
N GLY A 281 12.48 2.83 -13.97
CA GLY A 281 12.24 1.52 -13.38
C GLY A 281 10.82 1.27 -12.92
N VAL A 282 10.09 2.31 -12.49
CA VAL A 282 8.80 2.20 -11.78
C VAL A 282 7.66 2.84 -12.54
N TYR A 283 7.87 4.07 -13.02
CA TYR A 283 6.82 4.90 -13.60
C TYR A 283 6.82 4.90 -15.13
N ASP A 284 7.86 4.36 -15.75
CA ASP A 284 8.08 4.42 -17.20
C ASP A 284 8.06 5.87 -17.73
N SER A 285 8.39 6.84 -16.86
CA SER A 285 8.49 8.26 -17.19
C SER A 285 9.88 8.62 -17.76
N ASP A 286 10.00 9.77 -18.42
CA ASP A 286 11.25 10.22 -19.03
C ASP A 286 12.10 10.98 -17.99
N PRO A 287 13.22 10.40 -17.49
CA PRO A 287 14.03 10.98 -16.42
C PRO A 287 14.77 12.28 -16.80
N THR A 288 14.55 12.77 -18.02
CA THR A 288 15.12 14.03 -18.51
C THR A 288 14.07 15.12 -18.69
N VAL A 289 12.82 14.83 -18.34
CA VAL A 289 11.66 15.69 -18.56
C VAL A 289 10.77 15.69 -17.33
N ALA A 290 10.86 16.76 -16.55
CA ALA A 290 10.15 16.91 -15.28
C ALA A 290 8.61 16.85 -15.34
N ASP A 291 8.00 16.73 -16.52
CA ASP A 291 6.56 16.62 -16.79
C ASP A 291 6.44 15.82 -18.09
N THR A 292 6.49 14.48 -17.95
CA THR A 292 6.69 13.54 -19.05
C THR A 292 5.55 13.58 -20.06
N ASP A 293 4.31 13.66 -19.57
CA ASP A 293 3.12 13.64 -20.42
C ASP A 293 2.65 15.05 -20.86
N GLY A 294 3.16 16.10 -20.21
CA GLY A 294 2.94 17.50 -20.55
C GLY A 294 1.58 18.02 -20.11
N ASP A 295 0.97 17.45 -19.08
CA ASP A 295 -0.34 17.88 -18.58
C ASP A 295 -0.28 19.08 -17.62
N GLY A 296 0.94 19.39 -17.14
CA GLY A 296 1.30 20.51 -16.30
C GLY A 296 1.58 20.17 -14.83
N LEU A 297 1.44 18.91 -14.42
CA LEU A 297 2.01 18.41 -13.17
C LEU A 297 3.39 17.83 -13.45
N THR A 298 4.31 17.93 -12.48
CA THR A 298 5.59 17.24 -12.62
C THR A 298 5.46 15.80 -12.16
N ASP A 299 6.19 14.86 -12.74
CA ASP A 299 6.05 13.42 -12.46
C ASP A 299 6.20 13.13 -10.95
N GLY A 300 7.15 13.79 -10.30
CA GLY A 300 7.34 13.73 -8.85
C GLY A 300 6.18 14.28 -8.03
N ILE A 301 5.44 15.28 -8.52
CA ILE A 301 4.23 15.79 -7.85
C ILE A 301 3.06 14.84 -8.05
N GLU A 302 2.89 14.34 -9.27
CA GLU A 302 1.89 13.35 -9.61
C GLU A 302 2.01 12.15 -8.70
N VAL A 303 3.19 11.54 -8.64
CA VAL A 303 3.46 10.37 -7.81
C VAL A 303 3.28 10.67 -6.32
N ARG A 304 3.95 11.71 -5.80
CA ARG A 304 4.05 11.91 -4.33
C ARG A 304 2.79 12.52 -3.72
N ARG A 305 2.02 13.28 -4.48
CA ARG A 305 0.90 14.06 -3.93
C ARG A 305 -0.46 13.55 -4.38
N PHE A 306 -0.61 13.21 -5.66
CA PHE A 306 -1.91 12.87 -6.22
C PHE A 306 -2.07 11.37 -6.44
N GLY A 307 -0.97 10.69 -6.73
CA GLY A 307 -0.92 9.30 -7.19
C GLY A 307 -1.52 9.11 -8.58
N SER A 308 -1.45 10.14 -9.44
CA SER A 308 -1.69 10.02 -10.88
C SER A 308 -0.54 9.29 -11.57
N ASP A 309 -0.77 8.86 -12.82
CA ASP A 309 0.19 8.19 -13.69
C ASP A 309 0.96 9.25 -14.51
N PRO A 310 2.28 9.44 -14.28
CA PRO A 310 3.05 10.51 -14.91
C PRO A 310 3.26 10.35 -16.42
N THR A 311 2.78 9.24 -16.99
CA THR A 311 2.84 8.98 -18.43
C THR A 311 1.49 9.19 -19.13
N ALA A 312 0.46 9.59 -18.37
CA ALA A 312 -0.92 9.63 -18.84
C ALA A 312 -1.60 10.96 -18.49
N VAL A 313 -1.70 11.82 -19.52
CA VAL A 313 -2.33 13.15 -19.42
C VAL A 313 -3.69 13.16 -18.72
N ASP A 314 -4.41 12.05 -18.74
CA ASP A 314 -5.70 11.85 -18.10
C ASP A 314 -5.68 10.45 -17.47
N THR A 315 -5.33 10.37 -16.19
CA THR A 315 -5.06 9.11 -15.48
C THR A 315 -6.30 8.23 -15.39
N ASP A 316 -7.47 8.82 -15.15
CA ASP A 316 -8.71 8.08 -14.93
C ASP A 316 -9.57 7.90 -16.20
N GLY A 317 -9.23 8.62 -17.27
CA GLY A 317 -9.83 8.53 -18.59
C GLY A 317 -11.20 9.18 -18.70
N ASP A 318 -11.54 10.14 -17.83
CA ASP A 318 -12.84 10.83 -17.85
C ASP A 318 -12.93 11.99 -18.87
N GLY A 319 -11.79 12.37 -19.45
CA GLY A 319 -11.66 13.39 -20.48
C GLY A 319 -11.20 14.76 -19.99
N VAL A 320 -10.86 14.90 -18.71
CA VAL A 320 -10.14 16.06 -18.14
C VAL A 320 -8.70 15.64 -17.87
N ASN A 321 -7.72 16.55 -18.04
CA ASN A 321 -6.34 16.21 -17.73
C ASN A 321 -6.01 16.46 -16.26
N ASP A 322 -5.08 15.70 -15.70
CA ASP A 322 -4.82 15.64 -14.25
C ASP A 322 -4.42 17.02 -13.69
N GLY A 323 -3.57 17.76 -14.41
CA GLY A 323 -3.19 19.12 -14.07
C GLY A 323 -4.37 20.09 -14.03
N ARG A 324 -5.39 19.92 -14.89
CA ARG A 324 -6.59 20.73 -14.82
C ARG A 324 -7.49 20.32 -13.65
N GLU A 325 -7.58 19.03 -13.38
CA GLU A 325 -8.32 18.53 -12.24
C GLU A 325 -7.77 19.09 -10.93
N VAL A 326 -6.45 19.08 -10.75
CA VAL A 326 -5.80 19.70 -9.59
C VAL A 326 -6.09 21.20 -9.50
N LEU A 327 -6.11 21.93 -10.62
CA LEU A 327 -6.47 23.35 -10.64
C LEU A 327 -7.92 23.61 -10.23
N ASP A 328 -8.83 22.76 -10.68
CA ASP A 328 -10.26 22.87 -10.42
C ASP A 328 -10.64 22.25 -9.05
N GLY A 329 -9.70 21.56 -8.40
CA GLY A 329 -9.80 20.97 -7.07
C GLY A 329 -10.46 19.59 -7.05
N THR A 330 -10.43 18.86 -8.17
CA THR A 330 -10.86 17.46 -8.29
C THR A 330 -9.68 16.50 -8.10
N ASP A 331 -9.96 15.20 -8.01
CA ASP A 331 -8.97 14.15 -7.77
C ASP A 331 -8.63 13.49 -9.12
N PRO A 332 -7.38 13.61 -9.61
CA PRO A 332 -6.93 13.05 -10.89
C PRO A 332 -7.10 11.54 -11.09
N THR A 333 -7.36 10.81 -10.01
CA THR A 333 -7.39 9.34 -10.03
C THR A 333 -8.82 8.79 -10.01
N GLN A 334 -9.82 9.65 -10.13
CA GLN A 334 -11.22 9.33 -9.80
C GLN A 334 -12.20 9.87 -10.83
N HIS A 335 -12.56 8.98 -11.77
CA HIS A 335 -13.42 9.31 -12.91
C HIS A 335 -14.68 10.06 -12.50
N SER A 336 -14.74 11.36 -12.79
CA SER A 336 -15.81 12.24 -12.37
C SER A 336 -16.96 12.19 -13.39
N ALA A 337 -18.03 11.49 -13.04
CA ALA A 337 -19.25 11.48 -13.84
C ALA A 337 -19.96 12.85 -13.95
N LEU A 338 -19.42 13.93 -13.36
CA LEU A 338 -20.06 15.24 -13.29
C LEU A 338 -19.82 16.13 -14.52
N GLU A 339 -18.90 15.80 -15.44
CA GLU A 339 -18.53 16.73 -16.51
C GLU A 339 -18.79 16.29 -17.96
N THR A 340 -19.53 15.19 -18.19
CA THR A 340 -20.08 14.91 -19.54
C THR A 340 -21.08 15.99 -20.01
N ALA A 341 -21.43 16.99 -19.19
CA ALA A 341 -22.31 18.09 -19.55
C ALA A 341 -21.60 19.35 -20.11
N HIS A 342 -20.29 19.51 -19.97
CA HIS A 342 -19.58 20.75 -20.37
C HIS A 342 -18.73 20.64 -21.64
N ALA A 343 -18.56 19.45 -22.22
CA ALA A 343 -17.83 19.25 -23.47
C ALA A 343 -18.45 19.91 -24.74
N SER A 344 -19.57 20.64 -24.62
CA SER A 344 -20.19 21.36 -25.76
C SER A 344 -20.03 22.89 -25.73
N VAL A 345 -19.58 23.47 -24.63
CA VAL A 345 -19.37 24.93 -24.50
C VAL A 345 -18.22 25.04 -23.50
N ILE A 346 -16.98 25.29 -23.88
CA ILE A 346 -16.41 26.59 -24.21
C ILE A 346 -15.05 26.28 -24.86
N ARG A 347 -14.79 26.78 -26.07
CA ARG A 347 -13.41 27.11 -26.47
C ARG A 347 -13.15 28.54 -25.99
N PRO A 348 -12.36 28.77 -24.93
CA PRO A 348 -11.58 29.98 -24.87
C PRO A 348 -10.14 29.61 -25.24
N SER A 349 -9.48 30.48 -25.97
CA SER A 349 -8.02 30.56 -25.96
C SER A 349 -7.52 30.43 -24.53
N GLY A 350 -6.95 29.27 -24.19
CA GLY A 350 -6.40 28.98 -22.87
C GLY A 350 -5.30 29.99 -22.51
N PRO A 351 -4.99 30.15 -21.22
CA PRO A 351 -3.79 30.87 -20.82
C PRO A 351 -2.58 30.30 -21.57
N SER A 352 -1.61 31.13 -21.94
CA SER A 352 -0.32 30.62 -22.42
C SER A 352 0.27 29.67 -21.36
N ALA A 353 1.10 28.70 -21.75
CA ALA A 353 1.75 27.77 -20.81
C ALA A 353 2.32 28.48 -19.56
N ASP A 354 2.92 29.66 -19.73
CA ASP A 354 3.38 30.54 -18.63
C ASP A 354 2.32 30.88 -17.57
N ALA A 355 1.09 31.16 -17.99
CA ALA A 355 0.00 31.53 -17.09
C ALA A 355 -0.62 30.30 -16.41
N PHE A 356 -0.58 29.14 -17.08
CA PHE A 356 -0.98 27.85 -16.50
C PHE A 356 -0.01 27.43 -15.38
N ALA A 357 1.29 27.42 -15.67
CA ALA A 357 2.34 27.12 -14.70
C ALA A 357 2.32 28.07 -13.48
N THR A 358 2.06 29.37 -13.70
CA THR A 358 1.95 30.35 -12.60
C THR A 358 0.77 30.07 -11.67
N GLN A 359 -0.36 29.59 -12.21
CA GLN A 359 -1.55 29.31 -11.42
C GLN A 359 -1.41 27.99 -10.66
N LEU A 360 -0.89 26.95 -11.33
CA LEU A 360 -0.54 25.67 -10.71
C LEU A 360 0.48 25.85 -9.58
N GLY A 361 1.54 26.62 -9.81
CA GLY A 361 2.54 26.90 -8.77
C GLY A 361 1.94 27.50 -7.48
N ARG A 362 0.87 28.31 -7.58
CA ARG A 362 0.16 28.83 -6.39
C ARG A 362 -0.67 27.78 -5.67
N VAL A 363 -1.27 26.85 -6.40
CA VAL A 363 -2.06 25.74 -5.83
C VAL A 363 -1.14 24.73 -5.16
N LEU A 364 0.00 24.45 -5.77
CA LEU A 364 0.95 23.45 -5.32
C LEU A 364 1.83 23.96 -4.17
N PHE A 365 2.35 25.20 -4.24
CA PHE A 365 3.38 25.72 -3.33
C PHE A 365 2.96 26.97 -2.51
N GLY A 366 1.76 27.50 -2.73
CA GLY A 366 1.32 28.76 -2.10
C GLY A 366 1.91 30.02 -2.77
N PRO A 367 1.54 31.23 -2.30
CA PRO A 367 2.06 32.47 -2.88
C PRO A 367 3.57 32.62 -2.59
N PRO A 368 4.40 33.08 -3.55
CA PRO A 368 5.82 33.29 -3.31
C PRO A 368 6.01 34.34 -2.21
N GLU A 369 6.81 34.04 -1.19
CA GLU A 369 7.16 34.99 -0.14
C GLU A 369 7.90 36.19 -0.78
N GLY A 370 7.23 37.35 -0.79
CA GLY A 370 7.83 38.58 -1.29
C GLY A 370 8.93 39.05 -0.35
N ASN A 371 10.18 39.06 -0.83
CA ASN A 371 11.25 39.84 -0.22
C ASN A 371 10.86 41.33 -0.24
N ALA A 372 10.64 41.90 0.95
CA ALA A 372 10.48 43.32 1.19
C ALA A 372 11.82 44.03 1.35
#